data_AF-A0A529SP72-F1
#
_entry.id   AF-A0A529SP72-F1
#
_cell.length_a   1.000
_cell.length_b   1.000
_cell.length_c   1.000
_cell.angle_alpha   90.00
_cell.angle_beta   90.00
_cell.angle_gamma   90.00
#
_symmetry.space_group_name_H-M   'P 1'
#
loop_
_entity.id
_entity.type
_entity.pdbx_description
1 polymer ?
#
loop_
_entity_poly.entity_id
_entity_poly.type
_entity_poly.pdbx_seq_one_letter_code
_entity_poly.pdbx_strand_id
1 'polypeptide(L)'
;GIKGIDHLAKPGLLKRTLCGSYPSGPSSAEPPQIWKMIGDNSVAAYNVPSGILFDMHREAAAKRPGVLTKVGLDTFADPRHQGCAMNAAASEPIVSVEQFDGEEWLYFRSIVPNISIIRATSADERGNLTYEHEGAYLGGLEQALAARNNGGIVIAQVKRVVENGTLKPHDVRVPGVLVDHIVVAPDQLQTTQTPYD
;
A
#
# COMPACT_ATOMS: atom_id res chain seq x y z
N GLY A 1 -15.55 1.75 -12.21
CA GLY A 1 -14.08 1.73 -12.18
C GLY A 1 -13.57 0.40 -11.66
N ILE A 2 -12.25 0.25 -11.51
CA ILE A 2 -11.64 -0.92 -10.84
C ILE A 2 -12.05 -0.87 -9.36
N LYS A 3 -12.58 -1.97 -8.81
CA LYS A 3 -13.14 -1.99 -7.45
C LYS A 3 -12.08 -1.86 -6.35
N GLY A 4 -10.86 -2.38 -6.56
CA GLY A 4 -9.77 -2.25 -5.59
C GLY A 4 -10.17 -2.75 -4.20
N ILE A 5 -10.04 -1.88 -3.18
CA ILE A 5 -10.40 -2.20 -1.79
C ILE A 5 -11.87 -2.58 -1.60
N ASP A 6 -12.77 -2.22 -2.52
CA ASP A 6 -14.18 -2.61 -2.44
C ASP A 6 -14.39 -4.14 -2.55
N HIS A 7 -13.41 -4.89 -3.08
CA HIS A 7 -13.44 -6.35 -2.98
C HIS A 7 -13.42 -6.84 -1.51
N LEU A 8 -12.83 -6.04 -0.62
CA LEU A 8 -12.73 -6.27 0.82
C LEU A 8 -13.76 -5.49 1.64
N ALA A 9 -14.44 -4.49 1.07
CA ALA A 9 -15.45 -3.66 1.75
C ALA A 9 -16.76 -4.43 2.01
N LYS A 10 -16.66 -5.49 2.80
CA LYS A 10 -17.76 -6.37 3.20
C LYS A 10 -17.71 -6.58 4.71
N PRO A 11 -18.86 -6.73 5.38
CA PRO A 11 -18.90 -7.02 6.81
C PRO A 11 -18.02 -8.22 7.17
N GLY A 12 -17.16 -8.05 8.18
CA GLY A 12 -16.26 -9.10 8.70
C GLY A 12 -14.92 -9.25 7.96
N LEU A 13 -14.71 -8.62 6.81
CA LEU A 13 -13.43 -8.70 6.07
C LEU A 13 -12.45 -7.57 6.38
N LEU A 14 -12.95 -6.40 6.79
CA LEU A 14 -12.12 -5.25 7.16
C LEU A 14 -12.43 -4.81 8.59
N LYS A 15 -11.38 -4.76 9.42
CA LYS A 15 -11.41 -4.17 10.75
C LYS A 15 -10.83 -2.76 10.77
N ARG A 16 -9.76 -2.53 10.01
CA ARG A 16 -8.97 -1.30 10.03
C ARG A 16 -8.32 -1.01 8.68
N THR A 17 -8.24 0.24 8.26
CA THR A 17 -7.55 0.71 7.05
C THR A 17 -6.56 1.82 7.36
N LEU A 18 -5.34 1.71 6.84
CA LEU A 18 -4.36 2.79 6.82
C LEU A 18 -4.01 3.05 5.36
N CYS A 19 -4.43 4.21 4.85
CA CYS A 19 -4.26 4.55 3.44
C CYS A 19 -3.76 6.00 3.33
N GLY A 20 -2.95 6.31 2.32
CA GLY A 20 -2.58 7.70 2.03
C GLY A 20 -3.48 8.41 1.03
N SER A 21 -4.33 7.65 0.36
CA SER A 21 -5.48 8.17 -0.38
C SER A 21 -6.53 7.07 -0.45
N TYR A 22 -7.80 7.45 -0.29
CA TYR A 22 -8.93 6.55 -0.47
C TYR A 22 -9.47 6.69 -1.89
N PRO A 23 -9.95 5.59 -2.51
CA PRO A 23 -10.49 5.66 -3.85
C PRO A 23 -11.65 6.64 -3.90
N SER A 24 -11.64 7.53 -4.88
CA SER A 24 -12.71 8.48 -5.15
C SER A 24 -13.13 8.36 -6.62
N GLY A 25 -14.44 8.36 -6.86
CA GLY A 25 -15.01 8.50 -8.19
C GLY A 25 -15.35 9.96 -8.52
N PRO A 26 -15.77 10.26 -9.75
CA PRO A 26 -16.40 11.54 -10.06
C PRO A 26 -17.64 11.73 -9.17
N SER A 27 -17.94 12.97 -8.79
CA SER A 27 -19.08 13.28 -7.90
C SER A 27 -20.45 12.87 -8.46
N SER A 28 -20.52 12.55 -9.76
CA SER A 28 -21.71 12.05 -10.44
C SER A 28 -21.90 10.52 -10.34
N ALA A 29 -20.93 9.79 -9.79
CA ALA A 29 -20.99 8.34 -9.63
C ALA A 29 -21.30 7.95 -8.17
N GLU A 30 -21.82 6.74 -8.00
CA GLU A 30 -22.01 6.14 -6.67
C GLU A 30 -20.65 6.08 -5.93
N PRO A 31 -20.58 6.57 -4.67
CA PRO A 31 -19.35 6.49 -3.89
C PRO A 31 -18.86 5.04 -3.73
N PRO A 32 -17.54 4.80 -3.75
CA PRO A 32 -16.97 3.49 -3.45
C PRO A 32 -17.48 2.94 -2.10
N GLN A 33 -17.67 1.62 -2.03
CA GLN A 33 -18.30 0.96 -0.87
C GLN A 33 -17.51 1.19 0.43
N ILE A 34 -16.19 1.35 0.34
CA ILE A 34 -15.37 1.68 1.50
C ILE A 34 -15.80 2.99 2.19
N TRP A 35 -16.27 4.01 1.45
CA TRP A 35 -16.71 5.27 2.04
C TRP A 35 -17.96 5.11 2.90
N LYS A 36 -18.87 4.22 2.49
CA LYS A 36 -20.02 3.87 3.32
C LYS A 36 -19.56 3.26 4.64
N MET A 37 -18.60 2.32 4.59
CA MET A 37 -18.07 1.71 5.81
C MET A 37 -17.40 2.71 6.75
N ILE A 38 -16.67 3.69 6.18
CA ILE A 38 -16.01 4.77 6.93
C ILE A 38 -17.06 5.68 7.59
N GLY A 39 -18.05 6.14 6.83
CA GLY A 39 -19.11 7.03 7.33
C GLY A 39 -19.97 6.38 8.42
N ASP A 40 -20.27 5.09 8.26
CA ASP A 40 -21.04 4.30 9.23
C ASP A 40 -20.21 3.88 10.46
N ASN A 41 -18.93 4.28 10.57
CA ASN A 41 -17.99 3.85 11.61
C ASN A 41 -17.83 2.32 11.72
N SER A 42 -18.12 1.58 10.65
CA SER A 42 -18.01 0.11 10.63
C SER A 42 -16.58 -0.39 10.36
N VAL A 43 -15.67 0.50 9.96
CA VAL A 43 -14.23 0.24 9.82
C VAL A 43 -13.44 1.38 10.44
N ALA A 44 -12.40 1.07 11.21
CA ALA A 44 -11.47 2.07 11.73
C ALA A 44 -10.57 2.59 10.59
N ALA A 45 -10.73 3.85 10.20
CA ALA A 45 -10.04 4.41 9.04
C ALA A 45 -9.04 5.50 9.41
N TYR A 46 -7.83 5.38 8.86
CA TYR A 46 -6.77 6.36 9.00
C TYR A 46 -6.32 6.86 7.62
N ASN A 47 -6.10 8.17 7.52
CA ASN A 47 -5.47 8.81 6.37
C ASN A 47 -4.02 9.18 6.72
N VAL A 48 -3.04 8.41 6.25
CA VAL A 48 -1.62 8.59 6.58
C VAL A 48 -0.93 9.25 5.40
N PRO A 49 -0.16 10.35 5.55
CA PRO A 49 0.55 10.95 4.42
C PRO A 49 1.31 9.90 3.60
N SER A 50 1.04 9.82 2.29
CA SER A 50 1.49 8.68 1.45
C SER A 50 3.01 8.45 1.49
N GLY A 51 3.81 9.51 1.58
CA GLY A 51 5.26 9.40 1.74
C GLY A 51 5.65 8.64 3.01
N ILE A 52 5.03 8.99 4.14
CA ILE A 52 5.22 8.31 5.43
C ILE A 52 4.78 6.86 5.32
N LEU A 53 3.65 6.57 4.65
CA LEU A 53 3.19 5.20 4.45
C LEU A 53 4.21 4.36 3.65
N PHE A 54 4.83 4.92 2.60
CA PHE A 54 5.91 4.22 1.88
C PHE A 54 7.14 4.03 2.76
N ASP A 55 7.53 5.02 3.56
CA ASP A 55 8.62 4.89 4.51
C ASP A 55 8.32 3.83 5.57
N MET A 56 7.09 3.72 6.07
CA MET A 56 6.71 2.66 7.01
C MET A 56 6.96 1.25 6.45
N HIS A 57 6.74 1.03 5.15
CA HIS A 57 7.08 -0.23 4.48
C HIS A 57 8.61 -0.43 4.43
N ARG A 58 9.38 0.63 4.13
CA ARG A 58 10.86 0.60 4.13
C ARG A 58 11.41 0.28 5.52
N GLU A 59 10.84 0.87 6.56
CA GLU A 59 11.19 0.61 7.96
C GLU A 59 10.87 -0.83 8.34
N ALA A 60 9.68 -1.33 8.00
CA ALA A 60 9.28 -2.72 8.24
C ALA A 60 10.20 -3.72 7.52
N ALA A 61 10.56 -3.44 6.26
CA ALA A 61 11.50 -4.24 5.47
C ALA A 61 12.89 -4.31 6.13
N ALA A 62 13.34 -3.22 6.72
CA ALA A 62 14.63 -3.13 7.39
C ALA A 62 14.60 -3.50 8.88
N LYS A 63 13.45 -3.97 9.40
CA LYS A 63 13.23 -4.29 10.82
C LYS A 63 13.53 -3.11 11.76
N ARG A 64 13.28 -1.90 11.27
CA ARG A 64 13.36 -0.67 12.06
C ARG A 64 12.02 -0.42 12.76
N PRO A 65 12.02 0.31 13.88
CA PRO A 65 10.83 0.40 14.74
C PRO A 65 9.70 1.26 14.13
N GLY A 66 10.04 2.25 13.31
CA GLY A 66 9.09 3.19 12.73
C GLY A 66 9.76 4.35 12.02
N VAL A 67 8.94 5.23 11.43
CA VAL A 67 9.36 6.45 10.75
C VAL A 67 9.36 7.58 11.76
N LEU A 68 10.49 8.28 11.90
CA LEU A 68 10.58 9.54 12.62
C LEU A 68 10.61 10.69 11.60
N THR A 69 9.66 11.61 11.67
CA THR A 69 9.51 12.68 10.67
C THR A 69 8.86 13.94 11.23
N LYS A 70 9.18 15.11 10.66
CA LYS A 70 8.47 16.37 10.93
C LYS A 70 7.24 16.55 10.04
N VAL A 71 7.07 15.71 9.02
CA VAL A 71 5.93 15.78 8.10
C VAL A 71 4.64 15.50 8.85
N GLY A 72 3.73 16.48 8.85
CA GLY A 72 2.41 16.37 9.47
C GLY A 72 2.28 17.06 10.84
N LEU A 73 3.37 17.58 11.42
CA LEU A 73 3.31 18.40 12.64
C LEU A 73 2.30 19.53 12.49
N ASP A 74 1.47 19.70 13.52
CA ASP A 74 0.39 20.69 13.57
C ASP A 74 -0.64 20.60 12.41
N THR A 75 -0.78 19.41 11.84
CA THR A 75 -1.85 19.09 10.88
C THR A 75 -2.74 17.98 11.43
N PHE A 76 -3.71 17.51 10.65
CA PHE A 76 -4.55 16.37 11.03
C PHE A 76 -3.77 15.06 11.31
N ALA A 77 -2.53 14.95 10.83
CA ALA A 77 -1.65 13.82 11.11
C ALA A 77 -0.99 13.89 12.49
N ASP A 78 -0.98 15.06 13.14
CA ASP A 78 -0.46 15.21 14.50
C ASP A 78 -1.44 14.60 15.52
N PRO A 79 -0.98 13.78 16.49
CA PRO A 79 -1.85 13.17 17.49
C PRO A 79 -2.49 14.17 18.46
N ARG A 80 -2.00 15.42 18.52
CA ARG A 80 -2.68 16.50 19.25
C ARG A 80 -3.97 16.96 18.57
N HIS A 81 -4.14 16.63 17.29
CA HIS A 81 -5.34 16.89 16.48
C HIS A 81 -6.09 15.58 16.24
N GLN A 82 -6.08 15.04 15.01
CA GLN A 82 -6.75 13.79 14.66
C GLN A 82 -5.82 12.57 14.67
N GLY A 83 -4.49 12.74 14.65
CA GLY A 83 -3.55 11.61 14.58
C GLY A 83 -3.83 10.66 13.41
N CYS A 84 -4.15 11.23 12.24
CA CYS A 84 -4.60 10.53 11.02
C CYS A 84 -5.98 9.88 11.09
N ALA A 85 -6.69 9.87 12.22
CA ALA A 85 -8.01 9.25 12.33
C ALA A 85 -9.05 9.97 11.45
N MET A 86 -9.85 9.19 10.72
CA MET A 86 -10.93 9.71 9.86
C MET A 86 -12.32 9.60 10.48
N ASN A 87 -12.49 8.74 11.50
CA ASN A 87 -13.77 8.47 12.12
C ASN A 87 -13.59 8.00 13.58
N ALA A 88 -14.68 7.88 14.33
CA ALA A 88 -14.63 7.52 15.76
C ALA A 88 -14.19 6.06 15.99
N ALA A 89 -14.36 5.18 15.00
CA ALA A 89 -13.85 3.82 15.07
C ALA A 89 -12.31 3.75 15.08
N ALA A 90 -11.63 4.74 14.51
CA ALA A 90 -10.17 4.89 14.51
C ALA A 90 -9.63 5.44 15.84
N SER A 91 -9.84 4.68 16.92
CA SER A 91 -9.47 5.06 18.28
C SER A 91 -8.06 4.64 18.71
N GLU A 92 -7.46 3.66 18.04
CA GLU A 92 -6.09 3.23 18.34
C GLU A 92 -5.07 4.23 17.76
N PRO A 93 -4.19 4.84 18.56
CA PRO A 93 -3.20 5.78 18.02
C PRO A 93 -2.17 5.06 17.15
N ILE A 94 -1.85 5.66 16.00
CA ILE A 94 -0.82 5.15 15.07
C ILE A 94 0.41 6.06 14.96
N VAL A 95 0.36 7.21 15.63
CA VAL A 95 1.40 8.24 15.65
C VAL A 95 1.55 8.79 17.07
N SER A 96 2.78 9.06 17.49
CA SER A 96 3.11 9.78 18.73
C SER A 96 4.02 10.97 18.44
N VAL A 97 4.06 11.93 19.37
CA VAL A 97 5.11 12.98 19.38
C VAL A 97 6.27 12.46 20.22
N GLU A 98 7.47 12.51 19.66
CA GLU A 98 8.71 12.14 20.33
C GLU A 98 9.68 13.32 20.35
N GLN A 99 10.46 13.43 21.43
CA GLN A 99 11.58 14.38 21.51
C GLN A 99 12.84 13.68 20.99
N PHE A 100 13.41 14.20 19.91
CA PHE A 100 14.60 13.64 19.28
C PHE A 100 15.49 14.76 18.74
N ASP A 101 16.79 14.66 19.04
CA ASP A 101 17.80 15.67 18.66
C ASP A 101 17.42 17.10 19.10
N GLY A 102 16.80 17.24 20.27
CA GLY A 102 16.38 18.53 20.84
C GLY A 102 15.13 19.15 20.19
N GLU A 103 14.45 18.44 19.30
CA GLU A 103 13.25 18.90 18.61
C GLU A 103 12.07 17.91 18.74
N GLU A 104 10.85 18.40 18.49
CA GLU A 104 9.66 17.55 18.36
C GLU A 104 9.60 16.88 16.99
N TRP A 105 9.27 15.59 16.98
CA TRP A 105 9.06 14.78 15.79
C TRP A 105 7.79 13.95 15.93
N LEU A 106 7.17 13.61 14.80
CA LEU A 106 6.14 12.57 14.76
C LEU A 106 6.80 11.22 14.52
N TYR A 107 6.39 10.23 15.32
CA TYR A 107 6.81 8.85 15.19
C TYR A 107 5.65 7.97 14.74
N PHE A 108 5.79 7.36 13.58
CA PHE A 108 4.84 6.40 13.01
C PHE A 108 5.40 4.99 13.13
N ARG A 109 4.78 4.14 13.94
CA ARG A 109 5.25 2.76 14.15
C ARG A 109 5.18 1.96 12.84
N SER A 110 6.22 1.18 12.55
CA SER A 110 6.22 0.27 11.40
C SER A 110 5.10 -0.76 11.50
N ILE A 111 4.45 -1.02 10.38
CA ILE A 111 3.45 -2.09 10.24
C ILE A 111 4.03 -3.15 9.34
N VAL A 112 4.15 -4.35 9.90
CA VAL A 112 4.65 -5.51 9.19
C VAL A 112 3.48 -6.23 8.51
N PRO A 113 3.40 -6.23 7.17
CA PRO A 113 2.34 -6.96 6.48
C PRO A 113 2.59 -8.47 6.53
N ASN A 114 1.56 -9.25 6.83
CA ASN A 114 1.61 -10.71 6.69
C ASN A 114 1.49 -11.14 5.22
N ILE A 115 0.75 -10.35 4.42
CA ILE A 115 0.55 -10.58 3.00
C ILE A 115 0.76 -9.25 2.27
N SER A 116 1.51 -9.30 1.18
CA SER A 116 1.64 -8.21 0.23
C SER A 116 1.02 -8.62 -1.10
N ILE A 117 0.11 -7.80 -1.61
CA ILE A 117 -0.48 -7.97 -2.94
C ILE A 117 0.08 -6.85 -3.81
N ILE A 118 0.94 -7.21 -4.75
CA ILE A 118 1.60 -6.28 -5.67
C ILE A 118 1.15 -6.53 -7.11
N ARG A 119 1.48 -5.60 -7.99
CA ARG A 119 1.18 -5.67 -9.42
C ARG A 119 2.40 -5.32 -10.24
N ALA A 120 2.56 -5.99 -11.38
CA ALA A 120 3.54 -5.68 -12.41
C ALA A 120 2.98 -5.94 -13.81
N THR A 121 3.74 -5.61 -14.86
CA THR A 121 3.32 -5.88 -16.25
C THR A 121 3.65 -7.32 -16.64
N SER A 122 4.90 -7.72 -16.52
CA SER A 122 5.37 -9.07 -16.86
C SER A 122 6.06 -9.74 -15.68
N ALA A 123 5.92 -11.05 -15.58
CA ALA A 123 6.79 -11.90 -14.77
C ALA A 123 7.54 -12.88 -15.68
N ASP A 124 8.81 -13.18 -15.40
CA ASP A 124 9.42 -14.39 -15.97
C ASP A 124 9.01 -15.64 -15.16
N GLU A 125 9.35 -16.82 -15.66
CA GLU A 125 9.08 -18.10 -14.98
C GLU A 125 9.78 -18.24 -13.62
N ARG A 126 10.75 -17.36 -13.31
CA ARG A 126 11.43 -17.28 -12.01
C ARG A 126 10.82 -16.23 -11.08
N GLY A 127 9.78 -15.53 -11.54
CA GLY A 127 9.05 -14.50 -10.80
C GLY A 127 9.67 -13.11 -10.80
N ASN A 128 10.70 -12.84 -11.61
CA ASN A 128 11.22 -11.49 -11.76
C ASN A 128 10.18 -10.61 -12.43
N LEU A 129 9.88 -9.45 -11.83
CA LEU A 129 8.82 -8.57 -12.29
C LEU A 129 9.36 -7.33 -13.00
N THR A 130 8.82 -7.02 -14.17
CA THR A 130 9.05 -5.78 -14.90
C THR A 130 7.75 -4.96 -15.00
N TYR A 131 7.92 -3.64 -15.06
CA TYR A 131 6.85 -2.65 -14.94
C TYR A 131 6.67 -1.84 -16.22
N GLU A 132 7.06 -2.40 -17.37
CA GLU A 132 7.26 -1.67 -18.61
C GLU A 132 6.02 -0.95 -19.14
N HIS A 133 4.82 -1.37 -18.75
CA HIS A 133 3.59 -0.67 -19.11
C HIS A 133 2.87 -0.03 -17.91
N GLU A 134 3.37 -0.19 -16.67
CA GLU A 134 2.71 0.38 -15.48
C GLU A 134 2.77 1.90 -15.47
N GLY A 135 1.69 2.57 -15.03
CA GLY A 135 1.63 4.03 -15.02
C GLY A 135 2.54 4.68 -13.96
N ALA A 136 2.93 3.94 -12.92
CA ALA A 136 3.89 4.35 -11.90
C ALA A 136 4.42 3.12 -11.14
N TYR A 137 5.62 3.23 -10.57
CA TYR A 137 6.21 2.15 -9.77
C TYR A 137 5.64 2.06 -8.35
N LEU A 138 5.23 3.20 -7.78
CA LEU A 138 4.74 3.31 -6.40
C LEU A 138 5.68 2.58 -5.41
N GLY A 139 5.14 1.82 -4.46
CA GLY A 139 5.89 1.13 -3.41
C GLY A 139 5.94 -0.40 -3.52
N GLY A 140 5.79 -0.97 -4.73
CA GLY A 140 5.68 -2.43 -4.90
C GLY A 140 6.90 -3.21 -4.39
N LEU A 141 8.11 -2.69 -4.59
CA LEU A 141 9.35 -3.30 -4.10
C LEU A 141 9.43 -3.27 -2.57
N GLU A 142 9.13 -2.12 -1.98
CA GLU A 142 9.12 -1.91 -0.53
C GLU A 142 8.10 -2.82 0.16
N GLN A 143 6.91 -2.98 -0.44
CA GLN A 143 5.87 -3.87 0.05
C GLN A 143 6.30 -5.35 -0.01
N ALA A 144 6.94 -5.78 -1.11
CA ALA A 144 7.46 -7.13 -1.25
C ALA A 144 8.54 -7.42 -0.20
N LEU A 145 9.51 -6.51 -0.03
CA LEU A 145 10.55 -6.62 1.00
C LEU A 145 9.96 -6.65 2.41
N ALA A 146 8.98 -5.79 2.71
CA ALA A 146 8.34 -5.71 4.02
C ALA A 146 7.67 -7.03 4.42
N ALA A 147 6.95 -7.68 3.51
CA ALA A 147 6.36 -8.99 3.77
C ALA A 147 7.45 -10.07 3.85
N ARG A 148 8.31 -10.20 2.82
CA ARG A 148 9.28 -11.29 2.70
C ARG A 148 10.28 -11.34 3.87
N ASN A 149 10.86 -10.20 4.25
CA ASN A 149 11.85 -10.12 5.33
C ASN A 149 11.28 -10.43 6.72
N ASN A 150 9.95 -10.41 6.84
CA ASN A 150 9.22 -10.71 8.06
C ASN A 150 8.42 -12.02 7.98
N GLY A 151 8.73 -12.90 7.01
CA GLY A 151 8.12 -14.22 6.88
C GLY A 151 6.68 -14.20 6.34
N GLY A 152 6.24 -13.07 5.77
CA GLY A 152 4.98 -12.95 5.06
C GLY A 152 5.03 -13.52 3.64
N ILE A 153 3.90 -13.41 2.95
CA ILE A 153 3.67 -13.92 1.59
C ILE A 153 3.52 -12.75 0.60
N VAL A 154 4.15 -12.85 -0.57
CA VAL A 154 4.03 -11.89 -1.67
C VAL A 154 3.29 -12.52 -2.84
N ILE A 155 2.16 -11.92 -3.21
CA ILE A 155 1.32 -12.31 -4.34
C ILE A 155 1.42 -11.21 -5.39
N ALA A 156 1.91 -11.54 -6.58
CA ALA A 156 2.06 -10.61 -7.70
C ALA A 156 1.01 -10.87 -8.78
N GLN A 157 0.16 -9.89 -9.06
CA GLN A 157 -0.67 -9.89 -10.26
C GLN A 157 0.15 -9.38 -11.45
N VAL A 158 0.12 -10.09 -12.57
CA VAL A 158 0.80 -9.70 -13.82
C VAL A 158 -0.10 -9.85 -15.03
N LYS A 159 0.15 -9.08 -16.09
CA LYS A 159 -0.56 -9.24 -17.37
C LYS A 159 -0.18 -10.56 -18.05
N ARG A 160 1.09 -10.93 -17.97
CA ARG A 160 1.67 -12.06 -18.72
C ARG A 160 2.85 -12.67 -17.98
N VAL A 161 3.05 -13.96 -18.25
CA VAL A 161 4.30 -14.65 -17.93
C VAL A 161 5.09 -14.78 -19.23
N VAL A 162 6.40 -14.54 -19.17
CA VAL A 162 7.34 -14.66 -20.28
C VAL A 162 8.41 -15.70 -19.96
N GLU A 163 9.09 -16.19 -20.99
CA GLU A 163 10.16 -17.17 -20.85
C GLU A 163 11.32 -16.63 -19.97
N ASN A 164 11.94 -17.50 -19.19
CA ASN A 164 13.09 -17.13 -18.38
C ASN A 164 14.26 -16.60 -19.25
N GLY A 165 14.86 -15.49 -18.82
CA GLY A 165 15.98 -14.86 -19.52
C GLY A 165 15.60 -13.92 -20.66
N THR A 166 14.30 -13.75 -20.97
CA THR A 166 13.86 -12.77 -21.97
C THR A 166 13.70 -11.36 -21.40
N LEU A 167 13.56 -11.24 -20.07
CA LEU A 167 13.54 -9.94 -19.39
C LEU A 167 14.96 -9.39 -19.27
N LYS A 168 15.13 -8.10 -19.60
CA LYS A 168 16.41 -7.42 -19.40
C LYS A 168 16.66 -7.27 -17.89
N PRO A 169 17.81 -7.71 -17.35
CA PRO A 169 18.06 -7.66 -15.90
C PRO A 169 17.96 -6.25 -15.28
N HIS A 170 18.27 -5.19 -16.03
CA HIS A 170 18.16 -3.81 -15.54
C HIS A 170 16.71 -3.29 -15.46
N ASP A 171 15.79 -3.93 -16.17
CA ASP A 171 14.36 -3.58 -16.13
C ASP A 171 13.62 -4.29 -14.99
N VAL A 172 14.24 -5.32 -14.39
CA VAL A 172 13.66 -6.06 -13.27
C VAL A 172 13.54 -5.15 -12.05
N ARG A 173 12.30 -4.87 -11.64
CA ARG A 173 12.00 -3.99 -10.51
C ARG A 173 11.83 -4.73 -9.20
N VAL A 174 11.16 -5.87 -9.24
CA VAL A 174 11.00 -6.76 -8.08
C VAL A 174 11.68 -8.09 -8.42
N PRO A 175 12.79 -8.44 -7.74
CA PRO A 175 13.44 -9.72 -7.93
C PRO A 175 12.52 -10.88 -7.56
N GLY A 176 12.52 -11.94 -8.37
CA GLY A 176 11.61 -13.07 -8.20
C GLY A 176 11.77 -13.85 -6.89
N VAL A 177 12.93 -13.76 -6.24
CA VAL A 177 13.17 -14.32 -4.90
C VAL A 177 12.26 -13.72 -3.82
N LEU A 178 11.69 -12.53 -4.07
CA LEU A 178 10.73 -11.89 -3.18
C LEU A 178 9.29 -12.33 -3.42
N VAL A 179 8.99 -13.03 -4.51
CA VAL A 179 7.63 -13.34 -4.96
C VAL A 179 7.31 -14.81 -4.67
N ASP A 180 6.21 -15.06 -3.94
CA ASP A 180 5.77 -16.43 -3.61
C ASP A 180 4.73 -16.95 -4.61
N HIS A 181 3.85 -16.07 -5.10
CA HIS A 181 2.77 -16.44 -6.02
C HIS A 181 2.62 -15.42 -7.16
N ILE A 182 2.34 -15.94 -8.36
CA ILE A 182 2.04 -15.15 -9.55
C ILE A 182 0.60 -15.44 -9.96
N VAL A 183 -0.18 -14.38 -10.20
CA VAL A 183 -1.56 -14.46 -10.70
C VAL A 183 -1.62 -13.74 -12.04
N VAL A 184 -1.94 -14.47 -13.11
CA VAL A 184 -2.04 -13.89 -14.45
C VAL A 184 -3.43 -13.28 -14.67
N ALA A 185 -3.46 -12.00 -15.00
CA ALA A 185 -4.64 -11.21 -15.32
C ALA A 185 -4.43 -10.54 -16.70
N PRO A 186 -4.70 -11.25 -17.82
CA PRO A 186 -4.35 -10.77 -19.17
C PRO A 186 -5.07 -9.46 -19.55
N ASP A 187 -6.25 -9.25 -18.98
CA ASP A 187 -7.10 -8.08 -19.21
C ASP A 187 -6.86 -6.94 -18.19
N GLN A 188 -5.77 -6.98 -17.40
CA GLN A 188 -5.49 -5.90 -16.47
C GLN A 188 -5.31 -4.56 -17.22
N LEU A 189 -5.83 -3.48 -16.65
CA LEU A 189 -5.81 -2.12 -17.23
C LEU A 189 -4.68 -1.28 -16.64
N GLN A 190 -4.07 -0.37 -17.39
CA GLN A 190 -2.99 0.50 -16.92
C GLN A 190 -3.41 1.36 -15.71
N THR A 191 -4.56 2.03 -15.81
CA THR A 191 -5.18 2.78 -14.71
C THR A 191 -6.70 2.57 -14.71
N THR A 192 -7.45 3.34 -13.91
CA THR A 192 -8.93 3.27 -13.88
C THR A 192 -9.50 3.57 -15.27
N GLN A 193 -10.01 2.53 -15.93
CA GLN A 193 -10.61 2.60 -17.28
C GLN A 193 -9.64 2.90 -18.43
N THR A 194 -8.32 2.79 -18.21
CA THR A 194 -7.31 3.01 -19.25
C THR A 194 -6.68 1.67 -19.66
N PRO A 195 -6.95 1.15 -20.87
CA PRO A 195 -6.17 0.04 -21.43
C PRO A 195 -4.70 0.40 -21.56
N TYR A 196 -3.83 -0.60 -21.64
CA TYR A 196 -2.45 -0.34 -22.08
C TYR A 196 -2.45 -0.03 -23.58
N ASP A 197 -1.54 0.85 -23.99
CA ASP A 197 -1.21 1.08 -25.41
C ASP A 197 -0.66 -0.19 -26.10
#